data_AF-A0A246WW68-F1
#
_entry.id   AF-A0A246WW68-F1
#
_cell.length_a   1.000
_cell.length_b   1.000
_cell.length_c   1.000
_cell.angle_alpha   90.00
_cell.angle_beta   90.00
_cell.angle_gamma   90.00
#
_symmetry.space_group_name_H-M   'P 1'
#
loop_
_entity.id
_entity.type
_entity.pdbx_description
1 polymer ?
#
loop_
_entity_poly.entity_id
_entity_poly.type
_entity_poly.pdbx_seq_one_letter_code
_entity_poly.pdbx_strand_id
1 'polypeptide(L)'
;MTQSCHSASNAAPAAPAISTVTQVSPLIAAREAASSSALRSCTACGMHQLCLPMGLDESDMKRLDKIIGRRKVARDDFLYRIGDRFTALYAVRVGHFKTYQENLDGDRQITGFQMPGELLGMDAISTEQHQCDAVALQDSEVCEIPFARLEQLFGQIPHLLRHFHRIMSHEITSEQNVIMLLGNMRAEQRFAAFLVNLSSRYAARGYSSTRFQLRMTRQDVGNYLGLTIESISRLISKFRKQGLLAVEQRDVEVVDLAALKRLAAGAETCAPAPARAAL
;
A
#
# COMPACT_ATOMS: atom_id res chain seq x y z
N MET A 1 -48.29 15.53 -74.63
CA MET A 1 -48.82 15.42 -73.26
C MET A 1 -47.65 15.11 -72.35
N THR A 2 -47.42 15.95 -71.33
CA THR A 2 -46.64 15.72 -70.07
C THR A 2 -45.15 15.32 -70.23
N GLN A 3 -44.20 16.18 -69.82
CA GLN A 3 -43.56 16.23 -68.47
C GLN A 3 -42.91 14.86 -68.10
N SER A 4 -41.64 14.73 -67.69
CA SER A 4 -40.70 15.64 -67.03
C SER A 4 -39.25 15.08 -67.00
N CYS A 5 -38.29 15.97 -67.24
CA CYS A 5 -36.98 16.24 -66.59
C CYS A 5 -36.42 15.25 -65.53
N HIS A 6 -35.13 14.84 -65.69
CA HIS A 6 -33.93 15.22 -64.87
C HIS A 6 -33.87 14.56 -63.46
N SER A 7 -32.76 14.14 -62.87
CA SER A 7 -31.30 14.28 -63.07
C SER A 7 -30.58 13.39 -62.05
N ALA A 8 -29.30 13.09 -62.29
CA ALA A 8 -28.37 12.50 -61.34
C ALA A 8 -28.11 13.37 -60.10
N SER A 9 -27.75 12.77 -58.95
CA SER A 9 -26.74 13.29 -58.00
C SER A 9 -26.49 12.36 -56.80
N ASN A 10 -25.25 11.90 -56.68
CA ASN A 10 -24.40 11.74 -55.47
C ASN A 10 -25.02 11.60 -54.05
N ALA A 11 -24.58 10.56 -53.32
CA ALA A 11 -24.10 10.66 -51.93
C ALA A 11 -23.38 9.36 -51.49
N ALA A 12 -22.19 9.51 -50.87
CA ALA A 12 -21.35 8.45 -50.29
C ALA A 12 -21.63 8.28 -48.77
N PRO A 13 -20.80 7.54 -47.99
CA PRO A 13 -21.13 6.26 -47.38
C PRO A 13 -21.35 6.32 -45.84
N ALA A 14 -21.93 5.26 -45.25
CA ALA A 14 -21.90 5.03 -43.80
C ALA A 14 -22.02 3.54 -43.42
N ALA A 15 -20.96 3.00 -42.80
CA ALA A 15 -20.97 1.85 -41.88
C ALA A 15 -21.58 2.30 -40.51
N PRO A 16 -21.94 1.45 -39.51
CA PRO A 16 -21.21 0.30 -38.92
C PRO A 16 -22.18 -0.89 -38.63
N ALA A 17 -21.92 -1.99 -37.91
CA ALA A 17 -21.00 -2.33 -36.83
C ALA A 17 -20.80 -3.86 -36.79
N ILE A 18 -19.56 -4.30 -36.62
CA ILE A 18 -19.20 -5.69 -36.32
C ILE A 18 -18.81 -5.72 -34.84
N SER A 19 -19.61 -6.41 -34.03
CA SER A 19 -19.31 -6.67 -32.62
C SER A 19 -18.24 -7.75 -32.52
N THR A 20 -16.99 -7.35 -32.30
CA THR A 20 -15.91 -8.24 -31.84
C THR A 20 -16.01 -8.43 -30.33
N VAL A 21 -16.36 -9.65 -29.94
CA VAL A 21 -16.22 -10.16 -28.57
C VAL A 21 -14.73 -10.34 -28.29
N THR A 22 -14.13 -9.42 -27.51
CA THR A 22 -12.75 -9.57 -27.03
C THR A 22 -12.74 -10.48 -25.82
N GLN A 23 -12.07 -11.61 -25.97
CA GLN A 23 -11.84 -12.63 -24.94
C GLN A 23 -11.10 -12.06 -23.73
N VAL A 24 -11.63 -12.36 -22.54
CA VAL A 24 -10.94 -12.14 -21.26
C VAL A 24 -10.13 -13.40 -20.93
N SER A 25 -8.85 -13.19 -20.59
CA SER A 25 -7.80 -14.20 -20.39
C SER A 25 -8.13 -15.36 -19.43
N PRO A 26 -7.65 -16.60 -19.71
CA PRO A 26 -8.04 -17.83 -19.00
C PRO A 26 -7.22 -18.15 -17.73
N LEU A 27 -6.85 -17.16 -16.90
CA LEU A 27 -5.95 -17.39 -15.75
C LEU A 27 -6.65 -17.54 -14.37
N ILE A 28 -7.97 -17.47 -14.30
CA ILE A 28 -8.70 -17.37 -13.00
C ILE A 28 -9.33 -18.70 -12.55
N ALA A 29 -9.55 -19.68 -13.42
CA ALA A 29 -10.42 -20.82 -13.10
C ALA A 29 -9.75 -22.12 -12.60
N ALA A 30 -8.41 -22.22 -12.55
CA ALA A 30 -7.73 -23.51 -12.32
C ALA A 30 -7.15 -23.71 -10.90
N ARG A 31 -7.56 -22.93 -9.89
CA ARG A 31 -6.94 -22.95 -8.55
C ARG A 31 -7.92 -23.22 -7.40
N GLU A 32 -9.10 -23.74 -7.72
CA GLU A 32 -10.25 -23.77 -6.80
C GLU A 32 -10.53 -25.13 -6.13
N ALA A 33 -9.59 -26.09 -6.13
CA ALA A 33 -9.87 -27.42 -5.53
C ALA A 33 -8.67 -28.22 -5.00
N ALA A 34 -7.54 -27.58 -4.64
CA ALA A 34 -6.42 -28.28 -4.00
C ALA A 34 -6.09 -27.69 -2.62
N SER A 35 -6.65 -28.32 -1.57
CA SER A 35 -6.33 -28.21 -0.14
C SER A 35 -6.53 -26.85 0.55
N SER A 36 -7.69 -26.69 1.18
CA SER A 36 -8.04 -25.53 2.00
C SER A 36 -7.22 -25.39 3.30
N SER A 37 -6.37 -26.35 3.67
CA SER A 37 -5.51 -26.28 4.87
C SER A 37 -4.07 -25.86 4.53
N ALA A 38 -3.53 -26.27 3.37
CA ALA A 38 -2.17 -25.93 2.95
C ALA A 38 -2.01 -24.41 2.69
N LEU A 39 -3.07 -23.74 2.21
CA LEU A 39 -3.11 -22.29 2.03
C LEU A 39 -3.22 -21.52 3.36
N ARG A 40 -3.44 -22.18 4.51
CA ARG A 40 -3.64 -21.53 5.82
C ARG A 40 -2.39 -21.48 6.70
N SER A 41 -1.34 -22.22 6.36
CA SER A 41 -0.09 -22.26 7.12
C SER A 41 0.83 -21.08 6.78
N CYS A 42 1.62 -20.61 7.74
CA CYS A 42 2.68 -19.65 7.50
C CYS A 42 3.79 -20.21 6.61
N THR A 43 4.00 -21.54 6.58
CA THR A 43 5.00 -22.19 5.71
C THR A 43 4.75 -21.91 4.23
N ALA A 44 3.48 -21.91 3.80
CA ALA A 44 3.08 -21.66 2.42
C ALA A 44 2.71 -20.20 2.14
N CYS A 45 2.86 -19.31 3.13
CA CYS A 45 2.50 -17.90 2.99
C CYS A 45 3.58 -17.16 2.22
N GLY A 46 3.26 -16.52 1.09
CA GLY A 46 4.24 -15.76 0.30
C GLY A 46 4.90 -14.60 1.06
N MET A 47 4.35 -14.18 2.20
CA MET A 47 4.85 -13.07 3.03
C MET A 47 5.69 -13.52 4.23
N HIS A 48 5.96 -14.82 4.43
CA HIS A 48 6.67 -15.31 5.62
C HIS A 48 8.08 -14.72 5.80
N GLN A 49 8.73 -14.34 4.69
CA GLN A 49 10.04 -13.67 4.67
C GLN A 49 10.01 -12.18 5.04
N LEU A 50 8.85 -11.60 5.31
CA LEU A 50 8.69 -10.20 5.74
C LEU A 50 7.85 -10.06 7.02
N CYS A 51 7.32 -11.18 7.51
CA CYS A 51 6.35 -11.22 8.59
C CYS A 51 6.97 -11.77 9.88
N LEU A 52 6.15 -11.96 10.90
CA LEU A 52 6.51 -12.54 12.21
C LEU A 52 7.27 -13.89 12.14
N PRO A 53 6.99 -14.84 11.22
CA PRO A 53 7.71 -16.12 11.18
C PRO A 53 9.10 -16.10 10.53
N MET A 54 9.66 -14.93 10.17
CA MET A 54 10.93 -14.88 9.43
C MET A 54 12.05 -15.59 10.20
N GLY A 55 12.72 -16.53 9.52
CA GLY A 55 13.88 -17.27 10.07
C GLY A 55 13.54 -18.36 11.09
N LEU A 56 12.27 -18.73 11.27
CA LEU A 56 11.90 -19.91 12.04
C LEU A 56 12.15 -21.19 11.25
N ASP A 57 12.54 -22.25 11.96
CA ASP A 57 12.56 -23.60 11.39
C ASP A 57 11.14 -24.16 11.22
N GLU A 58 11.02 -25.30 10.53
CA GLU A 58 9.71 -25.90 10.23
C GLU A 58 8.93 -26.30 11.50
N SER A 59 9.62 -26.69 12.57
CA SER A 59 9.00 -27.13 13.81
C SER A 59 8.42 -25.95 14.60
N ASP A 60 9.15 -24.85 14.67
CA ASP A 60 8.73 -23.61 15.31
C ASP A 60 7.65 -22.91 14.49
N MET A 61 7.72 -22.98 13.16
CA MET A 61 6.66 -22.52 12.27
C MET A 61 5.34 -23.24 12.56
N LYS A 62 5.37 -24.58 12.71
CA LYS A 62 4.18 -25.37 13.06
C LYS A 62 3.62 -25.01 14.44
N ARG A 63 4.46 -24.62 15.39
CA ARG A 63 4.00 -24.15 16.71
C ARG A 63 3.29 -22.80 16.61
N LEU A 64 3.84 -21.87 15.84
CA LEU A 64 3.22 -20.57 15.60
C LEU A 64 1.90 -20.72 14.84
N ASP A 65 1.85 -21.57 13.81
CA ASP A 65 0.63 -21.81 13.03
C ASP A 65 -0.56 -22.30 13.88
N LYS A 66 -0.30 -23.01 14.97
CA LYS A 66 -1.35 -23.52 15.87
C LYS A 66 -2.08 -22.43 16.64
N ILE A 67 -1.48 -21.24 16.79
CA ILE A 67 -2.09 -20.13 17.52
C ILE A 67 -2.69 -19.07 16.59
N ILE A 68 -2.47 -19.18 15.27
CA ILE A 68 -2.91 -18.17 14.31
C ILE A 68 -4.36 -18.41 13.87
N GLY A 69 -5.21 -17.43 14.15
CA GLY A 69 -6.53 -17.28 13.56
C GLY A 69 -6.50 -16.56 12.21
N ARG A 70 -7.63 -16.62 11.48
CA ARG A 70 -7.84 -15.88 10.24
C ARG A 70 -9.08 -15.02 10.38
N ARG A 71 -8.95 -13.74 10.08
CA ARG A 71 -10.07 -12.80 10.11
C ARG A 71 -10.14 -12.04 8.79
N LYS A 72 -11.32 -12.06 8.17
CA LYS A 72 -11.64 -11.22 7.01
C LYS A 72 -12.17 -9.89 7.49
N VAL A 73 -11.81 -8.82 6.79
CA VAL A 73 -12.27 -7.45 7.05
C VAL A 73 -12.71 -6.88 5.72
N ALA A 74 -13.97 -6.48 5.61
CA ALA A 74 -14.47 -5.86 4.40
C ALA A 74 -13.83 -4.49 4.20
N ARG A 75 -13.84 -3.99 2.97
CA ARG A 75 -13.41 -2.62 2.69
C ARG A 75 -14.19 -1.62 3.57
N ASP A 76 -13.47 -0.62 4.08
CA ASP A 76 -13.96 0.47 4.92
C ASP A 76 -14.45 0.03 6.32
N ASP A 77 -14.33 -1.26 6.67
CA ASP A 77 -14.57 -1.77 8.02
C ASP A 77 -13.34 -1.66 8.94
N PHE A 78 -13.63 -1.61 10.25
CA PHE A 78 -12.63 -1.56 11.31
C PHE A 78 -12.09 -2.96 11.63
N LEU A 79 -10.77 -3.07 11.68
CA LEU A 79 -10.10 -4.22 12.30
C LEU A 79 -10.21 -4.14 13.82
N TYR A 80 -9.88 -2.98 14.37
CA TYR A 80 -10.06 -2.59 15.77
C TYR A 80 -10.25 -1.07 15.83
N ARG A 81 -10.81 -0.61 16.95
CA ARG A 81 -11.06 0.80 17.24
C ARG A 81 -10.21 1.27 18.40
N ILE A 82 -10.00 2.58 18.46
CA ILE A 82 -9.43 3.20 19.66
C ILE A 82 -10.26 2.85 20.91
N GLY A 83 -9.58 2.46 21.99
CA GLY A 83 -10.19 2.02 23.26
C GLY A 83 -10.61 0.55 23.30
N ASP A 84 -10.59 -0.17 22.16
CA ASP A 84 -10.84 -1.61 22.18
C ASP A 84 -9.78 -2.33 23.01
N ARG A 85 -10.20 -3.32 23.80
CA ARG A 85 -9.29 -4.13 24.62
C ARG A 85 -8.28 -4.87 23.75
N PHE A 86 -7.01 -4.81 24.14
CA PHE A 86 -5.94 -5.56 23.50
C PHE A 86 -6.08 -7.06 23.76
N THR A 87 -6.13 -7.84 22.68
CA THR A 87 -6.29 -9.30 22.75
C THR A 87 -5.33 -10.02 21.81
N ALA A 88 -5.11 -9.45 20.63
CA ALA A 88 -4.30 -10.05 19.57
C ALA A 88 -3.52 -8.98 18.79
N LEU A 89 -2.41 -9.42 18.21
CA LEU A 89 -1.76 -8.72 17.11
C LEU A 89 -2.31 -9.23 15.79
N TYR A 90 -2.26 -8.39 14.76
CA TYR A 90 -2.81 -8.71 13.45
C TYR A 90 -1.74 -8.56 12.37
N ALA A 91 -1.36 -9.66 11.71
CA ALA A 91 -0.47 -9.57 10.56
C ALA A 91 -1.30 -9.46 9.28
N VAL A 92 -1.04 -8.45 8.46
CA VAL A 92 -1.75 -8.29 7.18
C VAL A 92 -1.37 -9.45 6.26
N ARG A 93 -2.33 -10.27 5.85
CA ARG A 93 -2.09 -11.35 4.89
C ARG A 93 -2.38 -10.89 3.47
N VAL A 94 -3.55 -10.28 3.29
CA VAL A 94 -4.04 -9.75 2.01
C VAL A 94 -4.69 -8.40 2.28
N GLY A 95 -4.50 -7.47 1.35
CA GLY A 95 -5.09 -6.15 1.43
C GLY A 95 -4.20 -5.12 2.11
N HIS A 96 -4.79 -3.97 2.41
CA HIS A 96 -4.09 -2.81 2.96
C HIS A 96 -4.95 -2.18 4.03
N PHE A 97 -4.30 -1.63 5.05
CA PHE A 97 -4.96 -0.92 6.13
C PHE A 97 -4.41 0.49 6.22
N LYS A 98 -5.23 1.40 6.74
CA LYS A 98 -4.75 2.67 7.29
C LYS A 98 -4.98 2.70 8.78
N THR A 99 -4.05 3.28 9.51
CA THR A 99 -4.23 3.62 10.92
C THR A 99 -4.41 5.12 11.06
N TYR A 100 -5.32 5.55 11.94
CA TYR A 100 -5.49 6.97 12.23
C TYR A 100 -5.84 7.18 13.71
N GLN A 101 -5.52 8.38 14.19
CA GLN A 101 -5.97 8.88 15.48
C GLN A 101 -6.86 10.10 15.26
N GLU A 102 -7.80 10.32 16.17
CA GLU A 102 -8.67 11.48 16.17
C GLU A 102 -8.23 12.41 17.30
N ASN A 103 -8.03 13.70 17.00
CA ASN A 103 -7.72 14.69 18.02
C ASN A 103 -9.00 15.11 18.77
N LEU A 104 -8.84 15.93 19.81
CA LEU A 104 -9.97 16.41 20.63
C LEU A 104 -11.00 17.23 19.84
N ASP A 105 -10.57 17.81 18.71
CA ASP A 105 -11.41 18.63 17.83
C ASP A 105 -12.15 17.79 16.78
N GLY A 106 -11.93 16.47 16.75
CA GLY A 106 -12.54 15.55 15.78
C GLY A 106 -11.78 15.41 14.46
N ASP A 107 -10.63 16.08 14.31
CA ASP A 107 -9.78 15.92 13.15
C ASP A 107 -9.02 14.61 13.21
N ARG A 108 -9.14 13.84 12.13
CA ARG A 108 -8.44 12.57 11.97
C ARG A 108 -7.08 12.79 11.35
N GLN A 109 -6.05 12.20 11.94
CA GLN A 109 -4.70 12.15 11.42
C GLN A 109 -4.32 10.70 11.16
N ILE A 110 -4.09 10.36 9.90
CA ILE A 110 -3.55 9.08 9.47
C ILE A 110 -2.11 9.00 9.95
N THR A 111 -1.81 7.93 10.68
CA THR A 111 -0.50 7.64 11.27
C THR A 111 0.29 6.64 10.44
N GLY A 112 -0.37 5.86 9.58
CA GLY A 112 0.32 4.85 8.78
C GLY A 112 -0.56 4.16 7.75
N PHE A 113 0.12 3.48 6.83
CA PHE A 113 -0.48 2.58 5.84
C PHE A 113 0.21 1.24 5.91
N GLN A 114 -0.53 0.19 6.26
CA GLN A 114 0.01 -1.15 6.47
C GLN A 114 -0.28 -2.06 5.27
N MET A 115 0.73 -2.85 4.91
CA MET A 115 0.77 -3.72 3.73
C MET A 115 0.95 -5.19 4.15
N PRO A 116 0.71 -6.15 3.24
CA PRO A 116 0.90 -7.57 3.52
C PRO A 116 2.26 -7.87 4.16
N GLY A 117 2.31 -8.64 5.25
CA GLY A 117 3.51 -8.95 6.02
C GLY A 117 3.75 -8.05 7.23
N GLU A 118 3.13 -6.87 7.31
CA GLU A 118 3.28 -5.97 8.46
C GLU A 118 2.29 -6.29 9.58
N LEU A 119 2.66 -5.87 10.81
CA LEU A 119 1.88 -6.08 12.02
C LEU A 119 1.09 -4.83 12.40
N LEU A 120 -0.11 -5.06 12.92
CA LEU A 120 -1.03 -4.09 13.49
C LEU A 120 -1.35 -4.48 14.94
N GLY A 121 -1.71 -3.49 15.77
CA GLY A 121 -2.09 -3.66 17.17
C GLY A 121 -0.94 -3.55 18.17
N MET A 122 0.28 -3.23 17.73
CA MET A 122 1.44 -3.06 18.63
C MET A 122 1.30 -1.82 19.54
N ASP A 123 0.51 -0.84 19.10
CA ASP A 123 0.18 0.37 19.85
C ASP A 123 -0.51 0.07 21.20
N ALA A 124 -1.14 -1.10 21.30
CA ALA A 124 -1.93 -1.50 22.46
C ALA A 124 -1.17 -2.34 23.50
N ILE A 125 0.09 -2.73 23.22
CA ILE A 125 0.85 -3.65 24.07
C ILE A 125 1.09 -3.06 25.46
N SER A 126 1.39 -1.77 25.55
CA SER A 126 1.74 -1.10 26.82
C SER A 126 0.52 -0.71 27.66
N THR A 127 -0.61 -0.38 27.02
CA THR A 127 -1.80 0.16 27.67
C THR A 127 -2.94 -0.86 27.79
N GLU A 128 -2.78 -2.05 27.20
CA GLU A 128 -3.80 -3.08 27.05
C GLU A 128 -5.06 -2.62 26.30
N GLN A 129 -4.98 -1.50 25.58
CA GLN A 129 -6.06 -0.94 24.77
C GLN A 129 -5.52 -0.31 23.49
N HIS A 130 -6.22 -0.47 22.38
CA HIS A 130 -5.83 0.17 21.12
C HIS A 130 -5.84 1.70 21.23
N GLN A 131 -4.77 2.33 20.75
CA GLN A 131 -4.55 3.78 20.79
C GLN A 131 -4.89 4.44 19.46
N CYS A 132 -5.26 3.66 18.45
CA CYS A 132 -5.68 4.14 17.14
C CYS A 132 -6.76 3.26 16.54
N ASP A 133 -7.46 3.80 15.53
CA ASP A 133 -8.32 3.01 14.67
C ASP A 133 -7.49 2.37 13.55
N ALA A 134 -7.81 1.12 13.19
CA ALA A 134 -7.28 0.47 12.00
C ALA A 134 -8.42 0.08 11.06
N VAL A 135 -8.41 0.63 9.83
CA VAL A 135 -9.49 0.47 8.84
C VAL A 135 -8.94 -0.12 7.55
N ALA A 136 -9.68 -1.08 6.98
CA ALA A 136 -9.30 -1.72 5.73
C ALA A 136 -9.56 -0.79 4.52
N LEU A 137 -8.55 -0.59 3.66
CA LEU A 137 -8.67 0.20 2.43
C LEU A 137 -9.30 -0.57 1.26
N GLN A 138 -9.44 -1.89 1.42
CA GLN A 138 -10.02 -2.84 0.48
C GLN A 138 -10.40 -4.11 1.25
N ASP A 139 -11.11 -5.04 0.60
CA ASP A 139 -11.34 -6.36 1.19
C ASP A 139 -10.01 -7.01 1.53
N SER A 140 -9.87 -7.35 2.81
CA SER A 140 -8.60 -7.70 3.42
C SER A 140 -8.73 -8.95 4.29
N GLU A 141 -7.61 -9.62 4.53
CA GLU A 141 -7.50 -10.75 5.44
C GLU A 141 -6.27 -10.57 6.31
N VAL A 142 -6.42 -10.85 7.61
CA VAL A 142 -5.34 -10.80 8.60
C VAL A 142 -5.13 -12.14 9.28
N CYS A 143 -3.89 -12.41 9.67
CA CYS A 143 -3.56 -13.41 10.69
C CYS A 143 -3.85 -12.78 12.05
N GLU A 144 -4.79 -13.33 12.80
CA GLU A 144 -5.04 -12.94 14.19
C GLU A 144 -4.14 -13.78 15.10
N ILE A 145 -3.30 -13.13 15.89
CA ILE A 145 -2.28 -13.77 16.73
C ILE A 145 -2.57 -13.39 18.19
N PRO A 146 -3.25 -14.25 18.98
CA PRO A 146 -3.56 -13.96 20.37
C PRO A 146 -2.29 -13.65 21.16
N PHE A 147 -2.20 -12.46 21.74
CA PHE A 147 -0.94 -11.95 22.28
C PHE A 147 -0.45 -12.78 23.46
N ALA A 148 -1.35 -13.17 24.37
CA ALA A 148 -1.02 -14.04 25.50
C ALA A 148 -0.43 -15.40 25.06
N ARG A 149 -0.84 -15.94 23.91
CA ARG A 149 -0.29 -17.19 23.36
C ARG A 149 1.04 -16.96 22.66
N LEU A 150 1.18 -15.81 22.00
CA LEU A 150 2.44 -15.40 21.40
C LEU A 150 3.52 -15.17 22.46
N GLU A 151 3.19 -14.54 23.58
CA GLU A 151 4.10 -14.36 24.72
C GLU A 151 4.61 -15.69 25.28
N GLN A 152 3.72 -16.68 25.41
CA GLN A 152 4.12 -18.04 25.80
C GLN A 152 5.11 -18.66 24.79
N LEU A 153 4.92 -18.42 23.49
CA LEU A 153 5.83 -18.89 22.45
C LEU A 153 7.16 -18.14 22.45
N PHE A 154 7.21 -16.87 22.82
CA PHE A 154 8.48 -16.13 22.94
C PHE A 154 9.44 -16.79 23.94
N GLY A 155 8.92 -17.33 25.05
CA GLY A 155 9.72 -18.08 26.03
C GLY A 155 10.22 -19.44 25.52
N GLN A 156 9.58 -20.00 24.49
CA GLN A 156 9.92 -21.30 23.92
C GLN A 156 10.79 -21.18 22.65
N ILE A 157 10.68 -20.06 21.94
CA ILE A 157 11.29 -19.83 20.63
C ILE A 157 12.05 -18.49 20.68
N PRO A 158 13.31 -18.46 21.17
CA PRO A 158 14.08 -17.22 21.31
C PRO A 158 14.32 -16.48 19.98
N HIS A 159 14.32 -17.20 18.85
CA HIS A 159 14.42 -16.57 17.53
C HIS A 159 13.19 -15.73 17.19
N LEU A 160 12.00 -16.22 17.54
CA LEU A 160 10.73 -15.51 17.34
C LEU A 160 10.70 -14.19 18.12
N LEU A 161 11.13 -14.21 19.37
CA LEU A 161 11.22 -13.00 20.21
C LEU A 161 12.20 -11.97 19.63
N ARG A 162 13.40 -12.41 19.24
CA ARG A 162 14.40 -11.52 18.61
C ARG A 162 13.86 -10.87 17.33
N HIS A 163 13.16 -11.65 16.51
CA HIS A 163 12.56 -11.12 15.29
C HIS A 163 11.42 -10.15 15.60
N PHE A 164 10.58 -10.45 16.60
CA PHE A 164 9.54 -9.53 17.07
C PHE A 164 10.13 -8.19 17.55
N HIS A 165 11.22 -8.21 18.32
CA HIS A 165 11.95 -6.99 18.71
C HIS A 165 12.45 -6.20 17.51
N ARG A 166 12.94 -6.87 16.47
CA ARG A 166 13.38 -6.21 15.23
C ARG A 166 12.21 -5.54 14.51
N ILE A 167 11.04 -6.17 14.48
CA ILE A 167 9.83 -5.54 13.91
C ILE A 167 9.48 -4.28 14.70
N MET A 168 9.41 -4.35 16.04
CA MET A 168 9.14 -3.16 16.87
C MET A 168 10.17 -2.04 16.64
N SER A 169 11.46 -2.38 16.57
CA SER A 169 12.51 -1.40 16.27
C SER A 169 12.32 -0.75 14.90
N HIS A 170 11.91 -1.52 13.89
CA HIS A 170 11.66 -1.00 12.55
C HIS A 170 10.46 -0.05 12.53
N GLU A 171 9.38 -0.36 13.26
CA GLU A 171 8.23 0.54 13.38
C GLU A 171 8.60 1.86 14.06
N ILE A 172 9.35 1.82 15.17
CA ILE A 172 9.83 3.04 15.85
C ILE A 172 10.64 3.92 14.89
N THR A 173 11.59 3.34 14.15
CA THR A 173 12.37 4.09 13.17
C THR A 173 11.50 4.62 12.01
N SER A 174 10.49 3.86 11.59
CA SER A 174 9.55 4.28 10.54
C SER A 174 8.72 5.49 10.99
N GLU A 175 8.21 5.48 12.22
CA GLU A 175 7.47 6.61 12.82
C GLU A 175 8.37 7.85 12.98
N GLN A 176 9.62 7.68 13.45
CA GLN A 176 10.59 8.77 13.53
C GLN A 176 10.88 9.41 12.15
N ASN A 177 10.94 8.60 11.09
CA ASN A 177 11.09 9.12 9.73
C ASN A 177 9.89 9.97 9.30
N VAL A 178 8.67 9.62 9.74
CA VAL A 178 7.47 10.44 9.48
C VAL A 178 7.53 11.77 10.24
N ILE A 179 8.02 11.79 11.49
CA ILE A 179 8.22 13.04 12.24
C ILE A 179 9.17 13.97 11.47
N MET A 180 10.30 13.43 10.98
CA MET A 180 11.28 14.18 10.19
C MET A 180 10.70 14.69 8.86
N LEU A 181 9.91 13.85 8.18
CA LEU A 181 9.19 14.17 6.94
C LEU A 181 8.27 15.39 7.14
N LEU A 182 7.51 15.41 8.23
CA LEU A 182 6.54 16.47 8.51
C LEU A 182 7.19 17.76 9.03
N GLY A 183 8.30 17.66 9.79
CA GLY A 183 8.98 18.81 10.37
C GLY A 183 9.90 19.58 9.41
N ASN A 184 10.64 18.87 8.55
CA ASN A 184 11.81 19.45 7.87
C ASN A 184 11.74 19.45 6.34
N MET A 185 10.78 18.75 5.74
CA MET A 185 10.72 18.61 4.28
C MET A 185 9.68 19.52 3.64
N ARG A 186 9.99 20.02 2.44
CA ARG A 186 9.04 20.72 1.55
C ARG A 186 8.00 19.73 1.01
N ALA A 187 6.82 20.21 0.60
CA ALA A 187 5.72 19.37 0.10
C ALA A 187 6.15 18.39 -1.02
N GLU A 188 7.00 18.84 -1.95
CA GLU A 188 7.56 18.02 -3.03
C GLU A 188 8.44 16.88 -2.51
N GLN A 189 9.32 17.19 -1.56
CA GLN A 189 10.20 16.21 -0.93
C GLN A 189 9.39 15.19 -0.16
N ARG A 190 8.33 15.63 0.56
CA ARG A 190 7.44 14.73 1.31
C ARG A 190 6.77 13.72 0.40
N PHE A 191 6.18 14.19 -0.70
CA PHE A 191 5.51 13.34 -1.66
C PHE A 191 6.49 12.41 -2.39
N ALA A 192 7.69 12.89 -2.74
CA ALA A 192 8.74 12.05 -3.31
C ALA A 192 9.19 10.95 -2.34
N ALA A 193 9.44 11.30 -1.08
CA ALA A 193 9.84 10.35 -0.04
C ALA A 193 8.75 9.29 0.21
N PHE A 194 7.48 9.69 0.22
CA PHE A 194 6.34 8.77 0.30
C PHE A 194 6.35 7.74 -0.83
N LEU A 195 6.53 8.17 -2.08
CA LEU A 195 6.55 7.27 -3.24
C LEU A 195 7.79 6.36 -3.25
N VAL A 196 8.94 6.87 -2.80
CA VAL A 196 10.17 6.07 -2.65
C VAL A 196 10.00 5.01 -1.55
N ASN A 197 9.38 5.35 -0.43
CA ASN A 197 9.05 4.39 0.63
C ASN A 197 8.13 3.28 0.09
N LEU A 198 7.09 3.67 -0.65
CA LEU A 198 6.14 2.74 -1.25
C LEU A 198 6.81 1.80 -2.27
N SER A 199 7.64 2.37 -3.16
CA SER A 199 8.49 1.64 -4.11
C SER A 199 9.34 0.57 -3.42
N SER A 200 10.03 0.94 -2.34
CA SER A 200 10.87 0.02 -1.56
C SER A 200 10.05 -1.11 -0.93
N ARG A 201 8.89 -0.78 -0.34
CA ARG A 201 8.00 -1.74 0.33
C ARG A 201 7.35 -2.73 -0.65
N TYR A 202 7.01 -2.29 -1.87
CA TYR A 202 6.53 -3.20 -2.92
C TYR A 202 7.66 -4.10 -3.45
N ALA A 203 8.85 -3.55 -3.65
CA ALA A 203 10.01 -4.32 -4.10
C ALA A 203 10.38 -5.43 -3.11
N ALA A 204 10.37 -5.13 -1.80
CA ALA A 204 10.62 -6.11 -0.75
C ALA A 204 9.64 -7.31 -0.80
N ARG A 205 8.41 -7.07 -1.28
CA ARG A 205 7.35 -8.07 -1.44
C ARG A 205 7.37 -8.80 -2.78
N GLY A 206 8.39 -8.56 -3.61
CA GLY A 206 8.56 -9.19 -4.93
C GLY A 206 7.72 -8.54 -6.03
N TYR A 207 7.13 -7.36 -5.80
CA TYR A 207 6.45 -6.58 -6.83
C TYR A 207 7.42 -5.62 -7.54
N SER A 208 6.94 -4.98 -8.61
CA SER A 208 7.73 -3.95 -9.30
C SER A 208 8.06 -2.79 -8.35
N SER A 209 9.34 -2.40 -8.35
CA SER A 209 9.81 -1.22 -7.63
C SER A 209 9.39 0.09 -8.31
N THR A 210 9.05 0.05 -9.60
CA THR A 210 8.71 1.24 -10.38
C THR A 210 7.23 1.34 -10.69
N ARG A 211 6.46 0.26 -10.65
CA ARG A 211 5.03 0.30 -10.98
C ARG A 211 4.19 -0.32 -9.89
N PHE A 212 3.28 0.47 -9.31
CA PHE A 212 2.41 0.02 -8.24
C PHE A 212 1.12 0.85 -8.17
N GLN A 213 0.12 0.29 -7.51
CA GLN A 213 -1.17 0.95 -7.30
C GLN A 213 -1.25 1.61 -5.92
N LEU A 214 -1.73 2.85 -5.87
CA LEU A 214 -2.07 3.54 -4.62
C LEU A 214 -3.43 3.04 -4.13
N ARG A 215 -3.45 2.27 -3.04
CA ARG A 215 -4.69 1.74 -2.44
C ARG A 215 -5.45 2.81 -1.65
N MET A 216 -4.70 3.74 -1.06
CA MET A 216 -5.21 4.92 -0.39
C MET A 216 -5.70 5.99 -1.38
N THR A 217 -6.62 6.85 -0.94
CA THR A 217 -7.10 7.98 -1.74
C THR A 217 -6.11 9.15 -1.69
N ARG A 218 -6.27 10.14 -2.58
CA ARG A 218 -5.48 11.38 -2.51
C ARG A 218 -5.73 12.17 -1.23
N GLN A 219 -6.94 12.07 -0.68
CA GLN A 219 -7.27 12.66 0.61
C GLN A 219 -6.50 11.97 1.75
N ASP A 220 -6.45 10.63 1.74
CA ASP A 220 -5.67 9.88 2.72
C ASP A 220 -4.17 10.22 2.64
N VAL A 221 -3.61 10.30 1.43
CA VAL A 221 -2.21 10.69 1.22
C VAL A 221 -1.96 12.13 1.68
N GLY A 222 -2.88 13.04 1.37
CA GLY A 222 -2.80 14.43 1.83
C GLY A 222 -2.78 14.51 3.35
N ASN A 223 -3.72 13.84 4.00
CA ASN A 223 -3.82 13.78 5.44
C ASN A 223 -2.54 13.20 6.10
N TYR A 224 -2.05 12.07 5.59
CA TYR A 224 -0.79 11.47 6.07
C TYR A 224 0.44 12.38 5.92
N LEU A 225 0.51 13.18 4.85
CA LEU A 225 1.66 14.06 4.56
C LEU A 225 1.51 15.49 5.09
N GLY A 226 0.38 15.82 5.74
CA GLY A 226 0.05 17.18 6.13
C GLY A 226 -0.12 18.13 4.93
N LEU A 227 -0.70 17.64 3.83
CA LEU A 227 -0.92 18.36 2.58
C LEU A 227 -2.40 18.33 2.19
N THR A 228 -2.86 19.38 1.50
CA THR A 228 -4.23 19.38 0.96
C THR A 228 -4.37 18.45 -0.25
N ILE A 229 -5.57 17.97 -0.53
CA ILE A 229 -5.87 17.13 -1.70
C ILE A 229 -5.52 17.82 -3.04
N GLU A 230 -5.73 19.14 -3.10
CA GLU A 230 -5.36 19.98 -4.25
C GLU A 230 -3.84 20.04 -4.39
N SER A 231 -3.11 20.12 -3.27
CA SER A 231 -1.65 20.15 -3.27
C SER A 231 -1.07 18.82 -3.77
N ILE A 232 -1.61 17.68 -3.33
CA ILE A 232 -1.25 16.36 -3.90
C ILE A 232 -1.52 16.31 -5.41
N SER A 233 -2.69 16.81 -5.85
CA SER A 233 -3.05 16.81 -7.27
C SER A 233 -2.12 17.71 -8.12
N ARG A 234 -1.70 18.86 -7.58
CA ARG A 234 -0.69 19.74 -8.20
C ARG A 234 0.68 19.07 -8.27
N LEU A 235 1.11 18.40 -7.19
CA LEU A 235 2.40 17.68 -7.14
C LEU A 235 2.46 16.54 -8.16
N ILE A 236 1.40 15.73 -8.28
CA ILE A 236 1.30 14.69 -9.30
C ILE A 236 1.45 15.30 -10.70
N SER A 237 0.73 16.40 -10.98
CA SER A 237 0.81 17.09 -12.27
C SER A 237 2.19 17.65 -12.56
N LYS A 238 2.87 18.20 -11.54
CA LYS A 238 4.25 18.70 -11.63
C LYS A 238 5.23 17.58 -11.95
N PHE A 239 5.17 16.47 -11.20
CA PHE A 239 6.08 15.34 -11.38
C PHE A 239 5.88 14.64 -12.74
N ARG A 240 4.64 14.61 -13.26
CA ARG A 240 4.37 14.17 -14.63
C ARG A 240 5.05 15.06 -15.67
N LYS A 241 4.92 16.38 -15.55
CA LYS A 241 5.57 17.35 -16.46
C LYS A 241 7.10 17.25 -16.42
N GLN A 242 7.66 16.88 -15.28
CA GLN A 242 9.10 16.69 -15.09
C GLN A 242 9.60 15.31 -15.53
N GLY A 243 8.71 14.42 -16.00
CA GLY A 243 9.08 13.06 -16.40
C GLY A 243 9.49 12.16 -15.23
N LEU A 244 9.13 12.50 -13.98
CA LEU A 244 9.43 11.70 -12.80
C LEU A 244 8.44 10.55 -12.61
N LEU A 245 7.18 10.80 -12.96
CA LEU A 245 6.08 9.86 -12.78
C LEU A 245 5.18 9.83 -14.02
N ALA A 246 4.60 8.67 -14.31
CA ALA A 246 3.37 8.53 -15.08
C ALA A 246 2.27 8.04 -14.12
N VAL A 247 1.07 8.61 -14.23
CA VAL A 247 -0.05 8.27 -13.35
C VAL A 247 -1.31 8.13 -14.17
N GLU A 248 -1.93 6.95 -14.07
CA GLU A 248 -3.22 6.62 -14.66
C GLU A 248 -4.17 6.18 -13.55
N GLN A 249 -5.16 7.02 -13.23
CA GLN A 249 -6.07 6.82 -12.09
C GLN A 249 -5.32 6.62 -10.75
N ARG A 250 -5.19 5.37 -10.29
CA ARG A 250 -4.49 4.96 -9.07
C ARG A 250 -3.18 4.22 -9.36
N ASP A 251 -2.91 3.90 -10.62
CA ASP A 251 -1.68 3.24 -11.02
C ASP A 251 -0.59 4.29 -11.22
N VAL A 252 0.51 4.09 -10.50
CA VAL A 252 1.67 4.97 -10.51
C VAL A 252 2.84 4.19 -11.11
N GLU A 253 3.47 4.81 -12.09
CA GLU A 253 4.74 4.39 -12.65
C GLU A 253 5.79 5.46 -12.35
N VAL A 254 6.83 5.06 -11.63
CA VAL A 254 8.01 5.86 -11.35
C VAL A 254 8.96 5.72 -12.53
N VAL A 255 9.01 6.75 -13.36
CA VAL A 255 9.81 6.79 -14.59
C VAL A 255 11.29 6.98 -14.27
N ASP A 256 11.62 7.87 -13.33
CA ASP A 256 12.98 8.08 -12.85
C ASP A 256 13.06 7.98 -11.32
N LEU A 257 13.31 6.75 -10.85
CA LEU A 257 13.45 6.45 -9.42
C LEU A 257 14.68 7.13 -8.80
N ALA A 258 15.76 7.33 -9.57
CA ALA A 258 16.98 7.95 -9.06
C ALA A 258 16.79 9.45 -8.83
N ALA A 259 16.15 10.16 -9.77
CA ALA A 259 15.76 11.55 -9.59
C ALA A 259 14.76 11.72 -8.43
N LEU A 260 13.78 10.82 -8.31
CA LEU A 260 12.81 10.86 -7.21
C LEU A 260 13.47 10.68 -5.84
N LYS A 261 14.46 9.77 -5.73
CA LYS A 261 15.28 9.59 -4.51
C LYS A 261 16.11 10.82 -4.17
N ARG A 262 16.74 11.47 -5.16
CA ARG A 262 17.48 12.73 -4.95
C ARG A 262 16.56 13.84 -4.45
N LEU A 263 15.38 13.97 -5.06
CA LEU A 263 14.37 14.94 -4.64
C LEU A 263 13.90 14.66 -3.20
N ALA A 264 13.62 13.40 -2.85
CA ALA A 264 13.25 13.00 -1.49
C ALA A 264 14.34 13.34 -0.45
N ALA A 265 15.62 13.18 -0.81
CA ALA A 265 16.75 13.53 0.04
C ALA A 265 17.02 15.03 0.14
N GLY A 266 16.30 15.87 -0.62
CA GLY A 266 16.54 17.30 -0.70
C GLY A 266 17.83 17.69 -1.40
N ALA A 267 18.50 16.75 -2.08
CA ALA A 267 19.55 17.05 -3.02
C ALA A 267 18.89 17.61 -4.28
N GLU A 268 18.80 18.94 -4.38
CA GLU A 268 18.27 19.59 -5.57
C GLU A 268 18.96 19.03 -6.83
N THR A 269 18.17 18.66 -7.83
CA THR A 269 18.67 18.58 -9.21
C THR A 269 19.18 19.96 -9.57
N CYS A 270 20.48 20.18 -9.43
CA CYS A 270 21.18 21.17 -10.23
C CYS A 270 20.98 20.74 -11.69
N ALA A 271 19.91 21.23 -12.32
CA ALA A 271 19.82 21.23 -13.77
C ALA A 271 20.98 22.12 -14.25
N PRO A 272 21.85 21.66 -15.16
CA PRO A 272 22.80 22.56 -15.78
C PRO A 272 22.00 23.70 -16.41
N ALA A 273 22.31 24.95 -16.02
CA ALA A 273 21.72 26.13 -16.63
C ALA A 273 21.87 26.01 -18.16
N PRO A 274 20.85 26.37 -18.96
CA PRO A 274 21.04 26.40 -20.40
C PRO A 274 22.22 27.33 -20.69
N ALA A 275 23.22 26.81 -21.40
CA ALA A 275 24.34 27.60 -21.89
C ALA A 275 23.76 28.82 -22.59
N ARG A 276 24.03 30.02 -22.04
CA ARG A 276 23.74 31.27 -22.74
C ARG A 276 24.46 31.16 -24.08
N ALA A 277 23.69 31.15 -25.17
CA ALA A 277 24.24 31.35 -26.50
C ALA A 277 25.02 32.66 -26.46
N ALA A 278 26.35 32.56 -26.54
CA ALA A 278 27.18 33.68 -26.91
C ALA A 278 27.09 33.80 -28.44
N LEU A 279 26.92 35.05 -28.87
CA LEU A 279 26.82 35.58 -30.24
C LEU A 279 25.38 35.83 -30.71
#